data_AF-A0A936WE78-F1
#
_entry.id   AF-A0A936WE78-F1
#
_cell.length_a   1.000
_cell.length_b   1.000
_cell.length_c   1.000
_cell.angle_alpha   90.00
_cell.angle_beta   90.00
_cell.angle_gamma   90.00
#
_symmetry.space_group_name_H-M   'P 1'
#
loop_
_entity.id
_entity.type
_entity.pdbx_description
1 polymer ?
#
loop_
_entity_poly.entity_id
_entity_poly.type
_entity_poly.pdbx_seq_one_letter_code
_entity_poly.pdbx_strand_id
1 'polypeptide(L)'
;MGFYSSVNIPVRCPFCGTVEERECQTKDLKHFFLMDVWRKGDNILADFPKELQCVASCAQPSCGTMKMINGRSYVQERHFTVLVKLGNGVITGEYEAFENDPE
;
A
#
# COMPACT_ATOMS: atom_id res chain seq x y z
N MET A 1 -11.40 -4.05 12.93
CA MET A 1 -10.97 -3.11 11.88
C MET A 1 -10.17 -2.02 12.57
N GLY A 2 -8.86 -1.96 12.35
CA GLY A 2 -7.97 -1.00 13.03
C GLY A 2 -7.81 0.28 12.21
N PHE A 3 -7.51 1.39 12.88
CA PHE A 3 -7.14 2.64 12.24
C PHE A 3 -5.75 2.50 11.64
N TYR A 4 -5.62 2.73 10.33
CA TYR A 4 -4.35 2.69 9.60
C TYR A 4 -4.14 4.03 8.92
N SER A 5 -2.92 4.54 8.99
CA SER A 5 -2.49 5.62 8.10
C SER A 5 -2.20 5.02 6.73
N SER A 6 -2.32 5.81 5.67
CA SER A 6 -2.08 5.32 4.32
C SER A 6 -1.24 6.27 3.48
N VAL A 7 -0.57 5.70 2.49
CA VAL A 7 0.22 6.42 1.49
C VAL A 7 -0.38 6.14 0.11
N ASN A 8 -0.80 7.20 -0.57
CA ASN A 8 -1.28 7.12 -1.95
C ASN A 8 -0.14 7.45 -2.92
N ILE A 9 0.35 6.41 -3.60
CA ILE A 9 1.39 6.53 -4.64
C ILE A 9 1.10 5.57 -5.80
N PRO A 10 1.60 5.87 -7.02
CA PRO A 10 1.55 4.94 -8.13
C PRO A 10 2.48 3.76 -7.86
N VAL A 11 1.90 2.58 -7.64
CA VAL A 11 2.64 1.34 -7.38
C VAL A 11 2.49 0.41 -8.57
N ARG A 12 3.49 -0.44 -8.83
CA ARG A 12 3.37 -1.56 -9.77
C ARG A 12 2.95 -2.80 -9.00
N CYS A 13 1.83 -3.42 -9.40
CA CYS A 13 1.43 -4.68 -8.79
C CYS A 13 2.45 -5.78 -9.17
N PRO A 14 3.04 -6.50 -8.20
CA PRO A 14 4.03 -7.53 -8.49
C PRO A 14 3.43 -8.74 -9.22
N PHE A 15 2.12 -8.99 -9.07
CA PHE A 15 1.45 -10.13 -9.70
C PHE A 15 1.08 -9.92 -11.17
N CYS A 16 0.47 -8.76 -11.51
CA CYS A 16 -0.04 -8.49 -12.87
C CYS A 16 0.75 -7.43 -13.63
N GLY A 17 1.67 -6.73 -12.96
CA GLY A 17 2.50 -5.68 -13.55
C GLY A 17 1.79 -4.34 -13.77
N THR A 18 0.49 -4.21 -13.47
CA THR A 18 -0.27 -2.96 -13.66
C THR A 18 0.18 -1.87 -12.70
N VAL A 19 0.46 -0.69 -13.26
CA VAL A 19 0.78 0.53 -12.50
C VAL A 19 -0.48 1.38 -12.38
N GLU A 20 -0.90 1.65 -11.15
CA GLU A 20 -2.04 2.52 -10.81
C GLU A 20 -1.79 3.16 -9.44
N GLU A 21 -2.48 4.26 -9.17
CA GLU A 21 -2.47 4.90 -7.86
C GLU A 21 -3.16 3.97 -6.85
N ARG A 22 -2.44 3.60 -5.78
CA ARG A 22 -2.93 2.66 -4.78
C ARG A 22 -2.79 3.23 -3.38
N GLU A 23 -3.79 2.92 -2.56
CA GLU A 23 -3.75 3.16 -1.13
C GLU A 23 -2.91 2.08 -0.46
N CYS A 24 -1.75 2.47 0.05
CA CYS A 24 -0.81 1.59 0.75
C CYS A 24 -0.99 1.84 2.26
N GLN A 25 -1.60 0.89 2.97
CA GLN A 25 -1.95 1.06 4.38
C GLN A 25 -0.83 0.56 5.28
N THR A 26 -0.39 1.37 6.25
CA THR A 26 0.68 1.02 7.19
C THR A 26 0.19 0.97 8.64
N LYS A 27 0.82 0.08 9.42
CA LYS A 27 0.66 -0.03 10.87
C LYS A 27 1.88 0.46 11.64
N ASP A 28 2.95 0.85 10.96
CA ASP A 28 4.26 1.10 11.59
C ASP A 28 4.24 2.36 12.45
N LEU A 29 3.35 3.30 12.14
CA LEU A 29 3.21 4.57 12.84
C LEU A 29 2.22 4.49 14.01
N LYS A 30 2.32 3.42 14.81
CA LYS A 30 1.42 3.07 15.95
C LYS A 30 1.19 4.20 16.96
N HIS A 31 2.03 5.23 16.99
CA HIS A 31 1.99 6.34 17.95
C HIS A 31 1.38 7.63 17.40
N PHE A 32 1.20 7.72 16.08
CA PHE A 32 0.51 8.84 15.47
C PHE A 32 -0.94 8.41 15.24
N PHE A 33 -1.87 8.93 16.05
CA PHE A 33 -3.33 8.76 15.90
C PHE A 33 -3.88 9.51 14.68
N LEU A 34 -3.08 9.58 13.61
CA LEU A 34 -3.37 10.35 12.43
C LEU A 34 -3.92 9.37 11.39
N MET A 35 -5.23 9.46 11.13
CA MET A 35 -5.87 8.89 9.94
C MET A 35 -5.47 9.70 8.70
N ASP A 36 -4.17 9.91 8.53
CA ASP A 36 -3.64 10.72 7.46
C ASP A 36 -3.44 9.86 6.23
N VAL A 37 -3.75 10.47 5.09
CA VAL A 37 -3.49 9.94 3.77
C VAL A 37 -2.37 10.80 3.18
N TRP A 38 -1.16 10.26 3.17
CA TRP A 38 0.01 10.96 2.68
C TRP A 38 0.27 10.67 1.20
N ARG A 39 0.97 11.58 0.55
CA ARG A 39 1.39 11.51 -0.85
C ARG A 39 2.88 11.78 -0.96
N LYS A 40 3.43 11.57 -2.14
CA LYS A 40 4.81 11.94 -2.45
C LYS A 40 5.07 13.41 -2.09
N GLY A 41 6.12 13.67 -1.32
CA GLY A 41 6.52 14.99 -0.85
C GLY A 41 5.98 15.37 0.53
N ASP A 42 5.04 14.60 1.08
CA ASP A 42 4.52 14.86 2.42
C ASP A 42 5.55 14.43 3.47
N ASN A 43 5.66 15.24 4.53
CA ASN A 43 6.49 14.94 5.69
C ASN A 43 5.61 14.30 6.76
N ILE A 44 5.95 13.07 7.13
CA ILE A 44 5.19 12.29 8.10
C ILE A 44 5.75 12.40 9.54
N LEU A 45 6.67 13.35 9.77
CA LEU A 45 7.27 13.70 11.06
C LEU A 45 7.77 12.49 11.86
N ALA A 46 8.11 11.41 11.17
CA ALA A 46 8.56 10.17 11.76
C ALA A 46 10.09 10.20 11.89
N ASP A 47 10.57 10.22 13.14
CA ASP A 47 12.00 10.10 13.46
C ASP A 47 12.54 8.66 13.22
N PHE A 48 11.70 7.68 12.87
CA PHE A 48 11.97 6.28 13.22
C PHE A 48 11.96 5.20 12.14
N PRO A 49 11.67 5.46 10.86
CA PRO A 49 12.23 4.54 9.85
C PRO A 49 12.66 5.19 8.52
N LYS A 50 13.60 4.53 7.81
CA LYS A 50 13.96 4.89 6.42
C LYS A 50 12.90 4.45 5.41
N GLU A 51 11.98 3.60 5.82
CA GLU A 51 10.94 3.01 4.97
C GLU A 51 9.68 2.68 5.78
N LEU A 52 8.53 2.65 5.12
CA LEU A 52 7.27 2.22 5.71
C LEU A 52 6.86 0.90 5.08
N GLN A 53 6.58 -0.10 5.91
CA GLN A 53 5.92 -1.30 5.44
C GLN A 53 4.42 -1.05 5.33
N CYS A 54 3.93 -1.15 4.11
CA CYS A 54 2.53 -0.95 3.77
C CYS A 54 1.96 -2.21 3.11
N VAL A 55 0.65 -2.41 3.24
CA VAL A 55 -0.10 -3.39 2.47
C VAL A 55 -0.93 -2.65 1.43
N ALA A 56 -0.86 -3.08 0.17
CA ALA A 56 -1.68 -2.59 -0.92
C ALA A 56 -2.49 -3.74 -1.51
N SER A 57 -3.60 -3.43 -2.20
CA SER A 57 -4.40 -4.43 -2.91
C SER A 57 -4.48 -4.14 -4.41
N CYS A 58 -4.64 -5.19 -5.21
CA CYS A 58 -4.92 -5.09 -6.63
C CYS A 58 -6.19 -5.88 -6.97
N ALA A 59 -7.21 -5.16 -7.44
CA ALA A 59 -8.51 -5.68 -7.86
C ALA A 59 -8.65 -5.78 -9.39
N GLN A 60 -7.55 -5.59 -10.13
CA GLN A 60 -7.58 -5.62 -11.60
C GLN A 60 -8.01 -7.02 -12.07
N PRO A 61 -8.90 -7.13 -13.09
CA PRO A 61 -9.32 -8.42 -13.64
C PRO A 61 -8.16 -9.29 -14.13
N SER A 62 -7.05 -8.67 -14.54
CA SER A 62 -5.81 -9.36 -14.93
C SER A 62 -5.02 -9.95 -13.76
N CYS A 63 -5.32 -9.53 -12.53
CA CYS A 63 -4.60 -9.90 -11.32
C CYS A 63 -5.39 -10.86 -10.42
N GLY A 64 -6.70 -10.65 -10.33
CA GLY A 64 -7.57 -11.41 -9.43
C GLY A 64 -8.36 -12.49 -10.14
N THR A 65 -8.75 -13.51 -9.39
CA THR A 65 -9.69 -14.52 -9.89
C THR A 65 -11.10 -13.95 -9.83
N MET A 66 -11.82 -13.95 -10.95
CA MET A 66 -13.25 -13.64 -10.93
C MET A 66 -13.98 -14.68 -10.10
N LYS A 67 -14.73 -14.23 -9.10
CA LYS A 67 -15.60 -15.09 -8.31
C LYS A 67 -17.03 -14.56 -8.37
N MET A 68 -17.99 -15.45 -8.11
CA MET A 68 -19.42 -15.13 -8.04
C MET A 68 -19.95 -15.33 -6.61
N ILE A 69 -20.75 -14.38 -6.15
CA ILE A 69 -21.41 -14.33 -4.83
C ILE A 69 -22.72 -13.65 -5.16
N ASN A 70 -23.82 -14.32 -4.82
CA ASN A 70 -25.17 -13.78 -4.99
C ASN A 70 -25.44 -13.28 -6.42
N GLY A 71 -24.91 -13.99 -7.44
CA GLY A 71 -25.11 -13.67 -8.85
C GLY A 71 -24.36 -12.44 -9.37
N ARG A 72 -23.48 -11.81 -8.57
CA ARG A 72 -22.61 -10.71 -9.00
C ARG A 72 -21.17 -11.21 -9.13
N SER A 73 -20.53 -10.85 -10.24
CA SER A 73 -19.09 -11.08 -10.44
C SER A 73 -18.29 -10.03 -9.69
N TYR A 74 -17.33 -10.47 -8.89
CA TYR A 74 -16.32 -9.61 -8.27
C TYR A 74 -14.93 -10.21 -8.51
N VAL A 75 -13.95 -9.32 -8.68
CA VAL A 75 -12.55 -9.73 -8.76
C VAL A 75 -12.05 -9.90 -7.33
N GLN A 76 -11.59 -11.10 -6.98
CA GLN A 76 -10.94 -11.28 -5.68
C GLN A 76 -9.62 -10.49 -5.68
N GLU A 77 -9.53 -9.49 -4.80
CA GLU A 77 -8.33 -8.68 -4.66
C GLU A 77 -7.15 -9.51 -4.18
N ARG A 78 -5.96 -9.22 -4.71
CA ARG A 78 -4.70 -9.74 -4.17
C ARG A 78 -4.02 -8.66 -3.35
N HIS A 79 -3.65 -9.02 -2.13
CA HIS A 79 -2.84 -8.16 -1.27
C HIS A 79 -1.36 -8.43 -1.51
N PHE A 80 -0.54 -7.39 -1.42
CA PHE A 80 0.90 -7.46 -1.54
C PHE A 80 1.54 -6.40 -0.64
N THR A 81 2.81 -6.61 -0.31
CA THR A 81 3.55 -5.73 0.58
C THR A 81 4.30 -4.68 -0.24
N VAL A 82 4.30 -3.44 0.23
CA VAL A 82 4.97 -2.30 -0.39
C VAL A 82 5.83 -1.62 0.66
N LEU A 83 7.14 -1.59 0.45
CA LEU A 83 8.07 -0.80 1.25
C LEU A 83 8.21 0.58 0.61
N VAL A 84 7.65 1.61 1.24
CA VAL A 84 7.73 2.99 0.76
C VAL A 84 8.93 3.68 1.38
N LYS A 85 9.86 4.19 0.55
CA LYS A 85 11.08 4.84 1.04
C LYS A 85 10.82 6.27 1.51
N LEU A 86 11.40 6.59 2.65
CA LEU A 86 11.37 7.91 3.27
C LEU A 86 12.76 8.56 3.18
N GLY A 87 12.79 9.85 2.83
CA GLY A 87 13.97 10.70 2.92
C GLY A 87 13.80 11.70 4.06
N ASN A 88 14.46 11.48 5.20
CA ASN A 88 14.35 12.33 6.40
C ASN A 88 12.88 12.58 6.83
N GLY A 89 12.06 11.51 6.87
CA GLY A 89 10.64 11.61 7.22
C GLY A 89 9.73 12.10 6.08
N VAL A 90 10.27 12.36 4.88
CA VAL A 90 9.49 12.77 3.70
C VAL A 90 9.27 11.59 2.75
N ILE A 91 8.06 11.43 2.24
CA ILE A 91 7.73 10.39 1.26
C ILE A 91 8.40 10.71 -0.08
N THR A 92 9.37 9.87 -0.48
CA THR A 92 10.13 10.07 -1.73
C THR A 92 9.35 9.66 -2.98
N GLY A 93 8.38 8.75 -2.81
CA GLY A 93 7.67 8.08 -3.90
C GLY A 93 8.46 6.90 -4.50
N GLU A 94 9.66 6.60 -4.00
CA GLU A 94 10.34 5.36 -4.29
C GLU A 94 9.74 4.23 -3.45
N TYR A 95 9.59 3.04 -4.04
CA TYR A 95 9.01 1.89 -3.38
C TYR A 95 9.61 0.58 -3.88
N GLU A 96 9.48 -0.47 -3.08
CA GLU A 96 9.71 -1.86 -3.45
C GLU A 96 8.45 -2.66 -3.15
N ALA A 97 7.97 -3.47 -4.12
CA ALA A 97 6.73 -4.23 -3.98
C ALA A 97 7.03 -5.74 -4.04
N PHE A 98 6.47 -6.48 -3.10
CA PHE A 98 6.74 -7.90 -2.87
C PHE A 98 5.44 -8.71 -2.89
N GLU A 99 5.47 -9.88 -3.51
CA GLU A 99 4.30 -10.77 -3.59
C GLU A 99 3.86 -11.31 -2.23
N ASN A 100 4.76 -11.40 -1.26
CA ASN A 100 4.50 -11.81 0.13
C ASN A 100 5.22 -10.87 1.10
N ASP A 101 4.78 -10.85 2.38
CA ASP A 101 5.48 -10.13 3.44
C ASP A 101 6.93 -10.61 3.52
N PRO A 102 7.93 -9.70 3.52
CA PRO A 102 9.31 -10.08 3.80
C PRO A 102 9.40 -10.64 5.23
N GLU A 103 10.00 -11.82 5.38
CA GLU A 103 10.29 -12.46 6.68
C GLU A 103 11.25 -11.64 7.55
#